data_AF-A0A662S286-F1
#
_entry.id   AF-A0A662S286-F1
#
_cell.length_a   1.000
_cell.length_b   1.000
_cell.length_c   1.000
_cell.angle_alpha   90.00
_cell.angle_beta   90.00
_cell.angle_gamma   90.00
#
_symmetry.space_group_name_H-M   'P 1'
#
loop_
_entity.id
_entity.type
_entity.pdbx_description
1 polymer ?
#
loop_
_entity_poly.entity_id
_entity_poly.type
_entity_poly.pdbx_seq_one_letter_code
_entity_poly.pdbx_strand_id
1 'polypeptide(L)'
;MSRTGVFLLSILFIGSAAGALVLLRGRAPPAPAQGYAPPPSRGTVSPVAGPPASKQEPEDTFSLEYLDRFFEELSKDRYLVVTVRQFVEMFSDRPIPGDKVVVILRHDVDHDPWTMLKIAELERRHNLTSSIYFRTRAEYNVLSENVSAIVRLLASWGFDVGLHYEDLYAAGYNATLAAELFRLDLEIMRSLAPVKTVCAHGNRADMPVGNYEMWELANLTLDQFDLEAECYLTALPIVRSYEHYYFADNMGRPQRWIDQVRRAQPGMVVYVLIHPCYYHG
;
A
#
# COMPACT_ATOMS: atom_id res chain seq x y z
N MET A 1 -18.05 38.37 56.18
CA MET A 1 -17.08 39.42 55.81
C MET A 1 -16.36 38.94 54.56
N SER A 2 -16.95 39.09 53.37
CA SER A 2 -16.79 40.22 52.43
C SER A 2 -15.35 40.42 51.92
N ARG A 3 -15.11 40.02 50.66
CA ARG A 3 -14.46 40.75 49.55
C ARG A 3 -13.92 39.72 48.54
N THR A 4 -14.62 39.39 47.45
CA THR A 4 -14.64 40.05 46.12
C THR A 4 -13.28 40.49 45.57
N GLY A 5 -12.93 39.91 44.42
CA GLY A 5 -11.80 40.28 43.56
C GLY A 5 -11.97 39.65 42.18
N VAL A 6 -12.92 40.16 41.40
CA VAL A 6 -13.08 39.89 39.96
C VAL A 6 -12.22 40.92 39.23
N PHE A 7 -11.33 40.47 38.34
CA PHE A 7 -10.65 41.35 37.38
C PHE A 7 -11.24 41.11 35.99
N LEU A 8 -12.08 42.05 35.56
CA LEU A 8 -12.40 42.30 34.16
C LEU A 8 -11.20 43.02 33.53
N LEU A 9 -10.73 42.54 32.38
CA LEU A 9 -9.97 43.38 31.46
C LEU A 9 -10.67 43.35 30.10
N SER A 10 -11.44 44.40 29.86
CA SER A 10 -11.99 44.77 28.56
C SER A 10 -10.87 45.43 27.76
N ILE A 11 -10.59 44.96 26.54
CA ILE A 11 -9.83 45.74 25.55
C ILE A 11 -10.67 45.88 24.28
N LEU A 12 -10.80 47.15 23.92
CA LEU A 12 -11.63 47.75 22.89
C LEU A 12 -11.14 47.42 21.48
N PHE A 13 -12.10 47.21 20.59
CA PHE A 13 -11.96 47.36 19.14
C PHE A 13 -11.71 48.84 18.79
N ILE A 14 -10.62 49.14 18.11
CA ILE A 14 -10.54 50.27 17.16
C ILE A 14 -9.74 49.78 15.95
N GLY A 15 -10.42 49.74 14.80
CA GLY A 15 -9.80 49.43 13.52
C GLY A 15 -8.98 50.61 12.98
N SER A 16 -7.99 50.28 12.16
CA SER A 16 -7.55 51.18 11.11
C SER A 16 -7.09 50.34 9.92
N ALA A 17 -7.73 50.61 8.78
CA ALA A 17 -7.50 49.95 7.51
C ALA A 17 -6.21 50.47 6.86
N ALA A 18 -5.34 49.56 6.43
CA ALA A 18 -4.33 49.82 5.42
C ALA A 18 -4.37 48.65 4.43
N GLY A 19 -4.90 48.93 3.24
CA GLY A 19 -5.05 47.96 2.16
C GLY A 19 -3.71 47.56 1.57
N ALA A 20 -3.44 46.26 1.56
CA ALA A 20 -2.46 45.65 0.67
C ALA A 20 -3.22 44.95 -0.46
N LEU A 21 -3.14 45.53 -1.66
CA LEU A 21 -3.66 44.98 -2.90
C LEU A 21 -2.85 43.75 -3.30
N VAL A 22 -3.31 42.56 -2.95
CA VAL A 22 -2.74 41.30 -3.46
C VAL A 22 -3.37 41.03 -4.83
N LEU A 23 -2.57 41.21 -5.89
CA LEU A 23 -2.89 40.82 -7.26
C LEU A 23 -3.04 39.30 -7.35
N LEU A 24 -4.28 38.82 -7.36
CA LEU A 24 -4.64 37.47 -7.77
C LEU A 24 -4.38 37.32 -9.28
N ARG A 25 -3.22 36.77 -9.65
CA ARG A 25 -3.02 36.22 -11.00
C ARG A 25 -3.77 34.89 -11.08
N GLY A 26 -4.86 34.88 -11.85
CA GLY A 26 -5.59 33.66 -12.18
C GLY A 26 -4.65 32.64 -12.84
N ARG A 27 -4.63 31.42 -12.30
CA ARG A 27 -4.00 30.27 -12.96
C ARG A 27 -4.92 29.81 -14.09
N ALA A 28 -4.40 29.75 -15.31
CA ALA A 28 -5.08 29.12 -16.44
C ALA A 28 -5.27 27.61 -16.18
N PRO A 29 -6.34 26.99 -16.70
CA PRO A 29 -6.53 25.55 -16.59
C PRO A 29 -5.42 24.79 -17.34
N PRO A 30 -5.02 23.59 -16.85
CA PRO A 30 -4.03 22.77 -17.55
C PRO A 30 -4.56 22.31 -18.92
N ALA A 31 -3.67 22.28 -19.91
CA ALA A 31 -3.94 21.78 -21.24
C ALA A 31 -4.25 20.26 -21.21
N PRO A 32 -5.09 19.74 -22.13
CA PRO A 32 -5.37 18.31 -22.21
C PRO A 32 -4.09 17.51 -22.51
N ALA A 33 -3.96 16.36 -21.87
CA ALA A 33 -2.84 15.45 -22.03
C ALA A 33 -2.68 15.03 -23.49
N GLN A 34 -1.51 15.33 -24.07
CA GLN A 34 -1.13 14.83 -25.39
C GLN A 34 -0.83 13.33 -25.30
N GLY A 35 -1.39 12.57 -26.25
CA GLY A 35 -1.25 11.12 -26.32
C GLY A 35 0.20 10.64 -26.40
N TYR A 36 0.45 9.51 -25.75
CA TYR A 36 1.73 8.80 -25.77
C TYR A 36 2.08 8.31 -27.18
N ALA A 37 3.24 8.72 -27.71
CA ALA A 37 3.83 8.15 -28.91
C ALA A 37 4.99 7.21 -28.52
N PRO A 38 5.05 5.98 -29.06
CA PRO A 38 6.14 5.05 -28.74
C PRO A 38 7.47 5.46 -29.42
N PRO A 39 8.62 5.13 -28.80
CA PRO A 39 9.95 5.45 -29.34
C PRO A 39 10.31 4.63 -30.59
N PRO A 40 11.21 5.13 -31.46
CA PRO A 40 11.57 4.48 -32.72
C PRO A 40 12.36 3.18 -32.51
N SER A 41 12.15 2.23 -33.42
CA SER A 41 12.79 0.91 -33.45
C SER A 41 14.31 1.01 -33.67
N ARG A 42 15.10 0.38 -32.81
CA ARG A 42 16.54 0.17 -33.03
C ARG A 42 16.77 -1.01 -33.98
N GLY A 43 17.68 -0.81 -34.93
CA GLY A 43 18.05 -1.78 -35.96
C GLY A 43 18.60 -3.10 -35.41
N THR A 44 18.43 -4.15 -36.21
CA THR A 44 18.77 -5.54 -35.92
C THR A 44 20.27 -5.80 -36.01
N VAL A 45 20.86 -6.36 -34.95
CA VAL A 45 22.15 -7.04 -34.98
C VAL A 45 21.89 -8.53 -34.74
N SER A 46 22.32 -9.40 -35.66
CA SER A 46 22.14 -10.84 -35.54
C SER A 46 22.97 -11.41 -34.38
N PRO A 47 22.42 -12.29 -33.51
CA PRO A 47 23.18 -12.89 -32.43
C PRO A 47 24.04 -14.06 -32.91
N VAL A 48 25.28 -14.11 -32.41
CA VAL A 48 26.16 -15.30 -32.45
C VAL A 48 25.58 -16.34 -31.48
N ALA A 49 25.39 -17.57 -31.96
CA ALA A 49 24.79 -18.65 -31.18
C ALA A 49 25.71 -19.08 -30.02
N GLY A 50 25.25 -18.85 -28.79
CA GLY A 50 25.82 -19.49 -27.59
C GLY A 50 25.41 -20.97 -27.49
N PRO A 51 26.06 -21.75 -26.61
CA PRO A 51 25.76 -23.16 -26.42
C PRO A 51 24.29 -23.37 -25.99
N PRO A 52 23.67 -24.52 -26.34
CA PRO A 52 22.26 -24.75 -26.12
C PRO A 52 21.95 -24.71 -24.62
N ALA A 53 21.03 -23.81 -24.24
CA ALA A 53 20.44 -23.80 -22.91
C ALA A 53 19.78 -25.16 -22.65
N SER A 54 20.12 -25.80 -21.53
CA SER A 54 19.33 -26.91 -21.01
C SER A 54 17.88 -26.44 -20.92
N LYS A 55 16.95 -27.18 -21.55
CA LYS A 55 15.51 -26.93 -21.44
C LYS A 55 15.07 -27.17 -20.00
N GLN A 56 15.22 -26.16 -19.15
CA GLN A 56 14.48 -26.10 -17.89
C GLN A 56 13.01 -25.95 -18.27
N GLU A 57 12.17 -26.82 -17.72
CA GLU A 57 10.72 -26.62 -17.70
C GLU A 57 10.43 -25.17 -17.24
N PRO A 58 9.44 -24.49 -17.82
CA PRO A 58 9.11 -23.13 -17.40
C PRO A 58 8.80 -23.14 -15.90
N GLU A 59 9.52 -22.31 -15.15
CA GLU A 59 9.35 -22.16 -13.70
C GLU A 59 7.93 -21.68 -13.40
N ASP A 60 7.22 -22.42 -12.57
CA ASP A 60 5.86 -22.06 -12.15
C ASP A 60 5.90 -21.00 -11.04
N THR A 61 5.71 -19.75 -11.47
CA THR A 61 5.78 -18.59 -10.59
C THR A 61 4.55 -18.37 -9.71
N PHE A 62 3.49 -19.17 -9.87
CA PHE A 62 2.27 -19.11 -9.06
C PHE A 62 2.17 -20.26 -8.05
N SER A 63 3.30 -20.86 -7.69
CA SER A 63 3.35 -21.91 -6.67
C SER A 63 3.79 -21.36 -5.31
N LEU A 64 3.32 -22.00 -4.23
CA LEU A 64 3.86 -21.77 -2.88
C LEU A 64 5.34 -22.15 -2.79
N GLU A 65 5.80 -23.13 -3.59
CA GLU A 65 7.21 -23.49 -3.70
C GLU A 65 8.05 -22.33 -4.27
N TYR A 66 7.54 -21.63 -5.28
CA TYR A 66 8.21 -20.45 -5.83
C TYR A 66 8.27 -19.31 -4.81
N LEU A 67 7.17 -19.06 -4.08
CA LEU A 67 7.17 -18.07 -3.00
C LEU A 67 8.15 -18.43 -1.89
N ASP A 68 8.27 -19.70 -1.50
CA ASP A 68 9.24 -20.13 -0.48
C ASP A 68 10.68 -19.81 -0.90
N ARG A 69 11.03 -20.07 -2.16
CA ARG A 69 12.34 -19.71 -2.75
C ARG A 69 12.54 -18.20 -2.87
N PHE A 70 11.47 -17.46 -3.12
CA PHE A 70 11.51 -16.00 -3.14
C PHE A 70 11.76 -15.42 -1.74
N PHE A 71 11.11 -15.95 -0.72
CA PHE A 71 11.33 -15.54 0.66
C PHE A 71 12.73 -15.95 1.16
N GLU A 72 13.23 -17.11 0.74
CA GLU A 72 14.64 -17.49 0.96
C GLU A 72 15.58 -16.44 0.35
N GLU A 73 15.33 -15.97 -0.88
CA GLU A 73 16.11 -14.89 -1.49
C GLU A 73 16.05 -13.60 -0.66
N LEU A 74 14.84 -13.20 -0.23
CA LEU A 74 14.63 -12.00 0.58
C LEU A 74 15.25 -12.07 1.99
N SER A 75 15.49 -13.27 2.52
CA SER A 75 16.14 -13.47 3.83
C SER A 75 17.64 -13.17 3.83
N LYS A 76 18.25 -12.96 2.66
CA LYS A 76 19.68 -12.68 2.52
C LYS A 76 20.01 -11.27 3.02
N ASP A 77 21.22 -11.13 3.58
CA ASP A 77 21.67 -9.88 4.22
C ASP A 77 21.56 -8.63 3.33
N ARG A 78 21.60 -8.73 1.99
CA ARG A 78 21.47 -7.56 1.11
C ARG A 78 20.11 -6.85 1.20
N TYR A 79 19.08 -7.49 1.73
CA TYR A 79 17.72 -6.98 1.75
C TYR A 79 17.34 -6.48 3.15
N LEU A 80 16.66 -5.34 3.19
CA LEU A 80 15.90 -4.90 4.36
C LEU A 80 14.42 -5.02 4.00
N VAL A 81 13.80 -6.12 4.41
CA VAL A 81 12.38 -6.37 4.17
C VAL A 81 11.57 -5.68 5.27
N VAL A 82 10.59 -4.86 4.88
CA VAL A 82 9.77 -4.06 5.77
C VAL A 82 8.30 -4.15 5.40
N THR A 83 7.44 -3.98 6.41
CA THR A 83 6.01 -3.72 6.18
C THR A 83 5.80 -2.31 5.62
N VAL A 84 4.61 -2.02 5.11
CA VAL A 84 4.22 -0.67 4.69
C VAL A 84 4.36 0.31 5.84
N ARG A 85 3.86 -0.07 7.02
CA ARG A 85 3.96 0.73 8.24
C ARG A 85 5.41 1.07 8.59
N GLN A 86 6.27 0.06 8.69
CA GLN A 86 7.68 0.23 9.02
C GLN A 86 8.39 1.12 7.99
N PHE A 87 8.10 0.94 6.71
CA PHE A 87 8.68 1.78 5.66
C PHE A 87 8.34 3.26 5.86
N VAL A 88 7.07 3.57 6.12
CA VAL A 88 6.63 4.95 6.38
C VAL A 88 7.25 5.49 7.67
N GLU A 89 7.19 4.75 8.78
CA GLU A 89 7.75 5.16 10.07
C GLU A 89 9.27 5.42 10.00
N MET A 90 10.00 4.61 9.23
CA MET A 90 11.46 4.69 9.17
C MET A 90 11.97 5.71 8.15
N PHE A 91 11.26 5.94 7.04
CA PHE A 91 11.81 6.61 5.85
C PHE A 91 10.98 7.78 5.31
N SER A 92 9.96 8.24 6.05
CA SER A 92 9.23 9.47 5.69
C SER A 92 10.11 10.72 5.81
N ASP A 93 11.03 10.75 6.78
CA ASP A 93 11.88 11.89 7.12
C ASP A 93 13.38 11.55 7.14
N ARG A 94 13.74 10.31 6.78
CA ARG A 94 15.11 9.80 6.82
C ARG A 94 15.45 9.05 5.53
N PRO A 95 16.71 9.08 5.10
CA PRO A 95 17.14 8.32 3.93
C PRO A 95 17.12 6.81 4.21
N ILE A 96 16.87 6.03 3.16
CA ILE A 96 17.07 4.57 3.18
C ILE A 96 18.57 4.21 3.30
N PRO A 97 18.91 3.01 3.79
CA PRO A 97 20.30 2.55 3.84
C PRO A 97 20.91 2.43 2.44
N GLY A 98 22.10 2.99 2.24
CA GLY A 98 22.80 2.95 0.95
C GLY A 98 23.43 1.60 0.61
N ASP A 99 23.53 0.69 1.58
CA ASP A 99 24.16 -0.63 1.47
C ASP A 99 23.14 -1.78 1.34
N LYS A 100 21.84 -1.48 1.46
CA LYS A 100 20.75 -2.46 1.37
C LYS A 100 19.79 -2.13 0.22
N VAL A 101 19.08 -3.13 -0.27
CA VAL A 101 17.84 -2.94 -1.03
C VAL A 101 16.69 -2.99 -0.04
N VAL A 102 15.88 -1.93 0.04
CA VAL A 102 14.70 -1.93 0.91
C VAL A 102 13.54 -2.56 0.15
N VAL A 103 12.94 -3.61 0.69
CA VAL A 103 11.84 -4.34 0.06
C VAL A 103 10.58 -4.16 0.90
N ILE A 104 9.55 -3.54 0.33
CA ILE A 104 8.23 -3.44 0.95
C ILE A 104 7.42 -4.64 0.48
N LEU A 105 7.02 -5.50 1.42
CA LEU A 105 6.25 -6.71 1.12
C LEU A 105 4.80 -6.53 1.57
N ARG A 106 3.88 -6.57 0.59
CA ARG A 106 2.45 -6.39 0.80
C ARG A 106 1.66 -7.54 0.17
N HIS A 107 0.62 -7.96 0.89
CA HIS A 107 -0.41 -8.88 0.40
C HIS A 107 -1.79 -8.26 0.43
N ASP A 108 -2.54 -8.43 -0.65
CA ASP A 108 -3.97 -8.12 -0.71
C ASP A 108 -4.78 -9.40 -0.69
N VAL A 109 -5.52 -9.63 0.40
CA VAL A 109 -6.34 -10.83 0.56
C VAL A 109 -7.69 -10.61 -0.09
N ASP A 110 -7.75 -10.68 -1.42
CA ASP A 110 -8.98 -10.40 -2.15
C ASP A 110 -10.05 -11.47 -1.98
N HIS A 111 -9.63 -12.75 -2.00
CA HIS A 111 -10.54 -13.90 -2.09
C HIS A 111 -10.17 -15.07 -1.16
N ASP A 112 -8.89 -15.27 -0.82
CA ASP A 112 -8.43 -16.50 -0.18
C ASP A 112 -7.58 -16.28 1.08
N PRO A 113 -8.24 -16.18 2.26
CA PRO A 113 -7.57 -16.12 3.56
C PRO A 113 -6.75 -17.37 3.90
N TRP A 114 -7.10 -18.56 3.38
CA TRP A 114 -6.43 -19.81 3.72
C TRP A 114 -5.07 -19.90 3.03
N THR A 115 -5.00 -19.51 1.76
CA THR A 115 -3.71 -19.41 1.06
C THR A 115 -2.83 -18.31 1.65
N MET A 116 -3.42 -17.18 2.10
CA MET A 116 -2.67 -16.17 2.86
C MET A 116 -2.04 -16.76 4.12
N LEU A 117 -2.76 -17.58 4.89
CA LEU A 117 -2.19 -18.22 6.07
C LEU A 117 -0.97 -19.09 5.71
N LYS A 118 -1.06 -19.89 4.64
CA LYS A 118 0.06 -20.71 4.17
C LYS A 118 1.25 -19.85 3.75
N ILE A 119 1.03 -18.77 3.00
CA ILE A 119 2.08 -17.83 2.59
C ILE A 119 2.76 -17.22 3.82
N ALA A 120 1.98 -16.75 4.81
CA ALA A 120 2.51 -16.20 6.04
C ALA A 120 3.34 -17.21 6.84
N GLU A 121 2.97 -18.50 6.84
CA GLU A 121 3.80 -19.56 7.41
C GLU A 121 5.15 -19.69 6.69
N LEU A 122 5.20 -19.56 5.35
CA LEU A 122 6.48 -19.52 4.61
C LEU A 122 7.31 -18.30 5.03
N GLU A 123 6.72 -17.10 5.06
CA GLU A 123 7.42 -15.87 5.44
C GLU A 123 8.06 -15.99 6.83
N ARG A 124 7.32 -16.54 7.80
CA ARG A 124 7.85 -16.78 9.15
C ARG A 124 9.01 -17.77 9.20
N ARG A 125 9.01 -18.82 8.35
CA ARG A 125 10.15 -19.75 8.27
C ARG A 125 11.44 -19.05 7.88
N HIS A 126 11.34 -17.92 7.16
CA HIS A 126 12.46 -17.07 6.75
C HIS A 126 12.66 -15.84 7.63
N ASN A 127 11.98 -15.75 8.80
CA ASN A 127 11.98 -14.59 9.70
C ASN A 127 11.53 -13.28 9.04
N LEU A 128 10.62 -13.36 8.08
CA LEU A 128 10.04 -12.20 7.41
C LEU A 128 8.65 -11.86 7.98
N THR A 129 8.28 -10.59 7.84
CA THR A 129 6.91 -10.09 8.06
C THR A 129 6.53 -9.17 6.91
N SER A 130 5.24 -8.98 6.71
CA SER A 130 4.65 -8.24 5.60
C SER A 130 3.41 -7.48 6.06
N SER A 131 2.95 -6.53 5.25
CA SER A 131 1.61 -5.95 5.41
C SER A 131 0.57 -6.82 4.72
N ILE A 132 -0.52 -7.14 5.41
CA ILE A 132 -1.59 -8.02 4.92
C ILE A 132 -2.92 -7.29 5.03
N TYR A 133 -3.54 -6.96 3.91
CA TYR A 133 -4.79 -6.20 3.89
C TYR A 133 -5.98 -7.12 3.58
N PHE A 134 -6.95 -7.17 4.49
CA PHE A 134 -8.18 -7.95 4.33
C PHE A 134 -9.36 -7.08 3.92
N ARG A 135 -10.16 -7.59 2.99
CA ARG A 135 -11.44 -7.00 2.62
C ARG A 135 -12.52 -7.42 3.61
N THR A 136 -13.36 -6.49 3.98
CA THR A 136 -14.60 -6.71 4.75
C THR A 136 -15.78 -7.11 3.86
N ARG A 137 -15.71 -6.79 2.55
CA ARG A 137 -16.75 -7.04 1.54
C ARG A 137 -16.29 -7.99 0.44
N ALA A 138 -15.57 -9.04 0.82
CA ALA A 138 -15.17 -10.13 -0.07
C ALA A 138 -16.20 -11.29 -0.07
N GLU A 139 -15.90 -12.32 -0.86
CA GLU A 139 -16.63 -13.58 -0.90
C GLU A 139 -16.50 -14.38 0.41
N TYR A 140 -15.49 -14.06 1.22
CA TYR A 140 -15.35 -14.54 2.59
C TYR A 140 -15.89 -13.52 3.61
N ASN A 141 -16.21 -14.00 4.82
CA ASN A 141 -16.64 -13.14 5.93
C ASN A 141 -15.55 -13.08 7.00
N VAL A 142 -14.93 -11.91 7.20
CA VAL A 142 -13.91 -11.68 8.23
C VAL A 142 -14.38 -11.96 9.65
N LEU A 143 -15.69 -11.87 9.92
CA LEU A 143 -16.29 -12.18 11.23
C LEU A 143 -16.68 -13.65 11.39
N SER A 144 -16.55 -14.48 10.36
CA SER A 144 -16.70 -15.92 10.54
C SER A 144 -15.60 -16.46 11.46
N GLU A 145 -15.90 -17.51 12.22
CA GLU A 145 -14.96 -18.09 13.20
C GLU A 145 -13.62 -18.46 12.55
N ASN A 146 -13.65 -19.13 11.40
CA ASN A 146 -12.44 -19.56 10.70
C ASN A 146 -11.59 -18.37 10.21
N VAL A 147 -12.19 -17.37 9.57
CA VAL A 147 -11.43 -16.24 9.02
C VAL A 147 -10.96 -15.30 10.12
N SER A 148 -11.80 -15.02 11.11
CA SER A 148 -11.40 -14.19 12.26
C SER A 148 -10.24 -14.82 13.04
N ALA A 149 -10.20 -16.15 13.18
CA ALA A 149 -9.08 -16.86 13.77
C ALA A 149 -7.79 -16.66 12.96
N ILE A 150 -7.85 -16.72 11.62
CA ILE A 150 -6.70 -16.43 10.74
C ILE A 150 -6.21 -14.99 10.95
N VAL A 151 -7.10 -13.99 10.89
CA VAL A 151 -6.74 -12.57 11.05
C VAL A 151 -6.06 -12.33 12.40
N ARG A 152 -6.63 -12.86 13.49
CA ARG A 152 -6.05 -12.74 14.84
C ARG A 152 -4.68 -13.42 14.94
N LEU A 153 -4.54 -14.61 14.33
CA LEU A 153 -3.31 -15.37 14.34
C LEU A 153 -2.18 -14.62 13.61
N LEU A 154 -2.46 -14.10 12.41
CA LEU A 154 -1.49 -13.30 11.65
C LEU A 154 -1.03 -12.07 12.44
N ALA A 155 -1.96 -11.33 13.04
CA ALA A 155 -1.60 -10.20 13.90
C ALA A 155 -0.74 -10.63 15.10
N SER A 156 -1.06 -11.76 15.75
CA SER A 156 -0.29 -12.30 16.88
C SER A 156 1.14 -12.73 16.50
N TRP A 157 1.37 -13.01 15.22
CA TRP A 157 2.67 -13.36 14.68
C TRP A 157 3.52 -12.14 14.28
N GLY A 158 2.97 -10.93 14.41
CA GLY A 158 3.67 -9.67 14.13
C GLY A 158 3.50 -9.15 12.72
N PHE A 159 2.61 -9.74 11.90
CA PHE A 159 2.24 -9.16 10.61
C PHE A 159 1.47 -7.85 10.79
N ASP A 160 1.69 -6.90 9.87
CA ASP A 160 0.94 -5.65 9.82
C ASP A 160 -0.40 -5.89 9.13
N VAL A 161 -1.40 -6.31 9.91
CA VAL A 161 -2.75 -6.62 9.42
C VAL A 161 -3.58 -5.34 9.32
N GLY A 162 -4.05 -5.06 8.10
CA GLY A 162 -4.79 -3.84 7.77
C GLY A 162 -6.12 -4.08 7.05
N LEU A 163 -6.85 -2.99 6.82
CA LEU A 163 -8.10 -3.01 6.05
C LEU A 163 -7.83 -2.76 4.57
N HIS A 164 -8.31 -3.66 3.71
CA HIS A 164 -8.36 -3.49 2.25
C HIS A 164 -9.74 -2.96 1.85
N TYR A 165 -9.86 -1.65 1.67
CA TYR A 165 -11.17 -0.99 1.63
C TYR A 165 -11.64 -0.66 0.22
N GLU A 166 -12.96 -0.65 0.03
CA GLU A 166 -13.63 -0.33 -1.24
C GLU A 166 -14.91 0.50 -1.02
N ASP A 167 -14.94 1.28 0.05
CA ASP A 167 -16.14 1.98 0.52
C ASP A 167 -16.69 3.00 -0.46
N LEU A 168 -15.83 3.67 -1.24
CA LEU A 168 -16.30 4.63 -2.25
C LEU A 168 -17.08 3.92 -3.36
N TYR A 169 -16.55 2.81 -3.85
CA TYR A 169 -17.25 1.96 -4.80
C TYR A 169 -18.54 1.41 -4.19
N ALA A 170 -18.48 0.87 -2.97
CA ALA A 170 -19.63 0.30 -2.27
C ALA A 170 -20.74 1.33 -2.01
N ALA A 171 -20.38 2.59 -1.78
CA ALA A 171 -21.30 3.70 -1.59
C ALA A 171 -21.86 4.29 -2.90
N GLY A 172 -21.51 3.72 -4.06
CA GLY A 172 -21.90 4.29 -5.35
C GLY A 172 -21.34 5.69 -5.57
N TYR A 173 -20.11 5.93 -5.12
CA TYR A 173 -19.39 7.21 -5.20
C TYR A 173 -20.01 8.36 -4.39
N ASN A 174 -20.89 8.05 -3.43
CA ASN A 174 -21.31 9.01 -2.41
C ASN A 174 -20.26 9.11 -1.31
N ALA A 175 -19.51 10.21 -1.27
CA ALA A 175 -18.39 10.38 -0.34
C ALA A 175 -18.82 10.37 1.14
N THR A 176 -19.98 10.92 1.48
CA THR A 176 -20.49 10.91 2.87
C THR A 176 -20.81 9.48 3.32
N LEU A 177 -21.51 8.72 2.49
CA LEU A 177 -21.82 7.32 2.79
C LEU A 177 -20.53 6.48 2.82
N ALA A 178 -19.59 6.72 1.92
CA ALA A 178 -18.30 6.02 1.91
C ALA A 178 -17.52 6.23 3.22
N ALA A 179 -17.53 7.45 3.76
CA ALA A 179 -16.91 7.74 5.06
C ALA A 179 -17.55 6.96 6.22
N GLU A 180 -18.88 6.85 6.23
CA GLU A 180 -19.60 6.06 7.24
C GLU A 180 -19.28 4.57 7.12
N LEU A 181 -19.29 4.04 5.89
CA LEU A 181 -18.95 2.65 5.60
C LEU A 181 -17.50 2.31 5.98
N PHE A 182 -16.56 3.19 5.65
CA PHE A 182 -15.14 3.01 6.00
C PHE A 182 -14.95 2.94 7.51
N ARG A 183 -15.66 3.79 8.27
CA ARG A 183 -15.60 3.77 9.73
C ARG A 183 -16.06 2.42 10.29
N LEU A 184 -17.18 1.91 9.80
CA LEU A 184 -17.72 0.60 10.23
C LEU A 184 -16.76 -0.54 9.90
N ASP A 185 -16.20 -0.54 8.69
CA ASP A 185 -15.27 -1.57 8.23
C ASP A 185 -13.96 -1.54 9.02
N LEU A 186 -13.45 -0.35 9.34
CA LEU A 186 -12.29 -0.19 10.18
C LEU A 186 -12.56 -0.66 11.62
N GLU A 187 -13.74 -0.38 12.17
CA GLU A 187 -14.16 -0.88 13.49
C GLU A 187 -14.27 -2.43 13.51
N ILE A 188 -14.82 -3.03 12.45
CA ILE A 188 -14.86 -4.49 12.27
C ILE A 188 -13.45 -5.07 12.31
N MET A 189 -12.54 -4.55 11.48
CA MET A 189 -11.17 -5.07 11.43
C MET A 189 -10.41 -4.81 12.74
N ARG A 190 -10.65 -3.69 13.41
CA ARG A 190 -10.07 -3.38 14.73
C ARG A 190 -10.55 -4.28 15.86
N SER A 191 -11.72 -4.89 15.72
CA SER A 191 -12.18 -5.93 16.65
C SER A 191 -11.33 -7.22 16.56
N LEU A 192 -10.58 -7.39 15.46
CA LEU A 192 -9.77 -8.58 15.16
C LEU A 192 -8.26 -8.33 15.32
N ALA A 193 -7.75 -7.18 14.90
CA ALA A 193 -6.33 -6.84 14.88
C ALA A 193 -6.08 -5.35 15.17
N PRO A 194 -4.88 -4.94 15.64
CA PRO A 194 -4.56 -3.53 15.90
C PRO A 194 -4.27 -2.76 14.61
N VAL A 195 -5.30 -2.51 13.80
CA VAL A 195 -5.18 -1.88 12.47
C VAL A 195 -4.66 -0.45 12.57
N LYS A 196 -3.47 -0.23 11.99
CA LYS A 196 -2.79 1.07 11.84
C LYS A 196 -2.54 1.47 10.39
N THR A 197 -2.66 0.53 9.45
CA THR A 197 -2.51 0.78 8.02
C THR A 197 -3.74 0.29 7.27
N VAL A 198 -4.05 0.97 6.16
CA VAL A 198 -5.13 0.59 5.25
C VAL A 198 -4.65 0.67 3.82
N CYS A 199 -5.37 0.02 2.92
CA CYS A 199 -5.07 0.09 1.51
C CYS A 199 -6.34 0.07 0.67
N ALA A 200 -6.48 1.00 -0.26
CA ALA A 200 -7.59 0.97 -1.20
C ALA A 200 -7.52 -0.30 -2.07
N HIS A 201 -8.64 -1.00 -2.23
CA HIS A 201 -8.80 -2.05 -3.23
C HIS A 201 -8.90 -1.46 -4.64
N GLY A 202 -8.27 -2.16 -5.58
CA GLY A 202 -8.00 -1.68 -6.93
C GLY A 202 -9.24 -1.39 -7.76
N ASN A 203 -9.07 -0.51 -8.74
CA ASN A 203 -10.15 -0.05 -9.59
C ASN A 203 -10.46 -1.06 -10.68
N ARG A 204 -11.73 -1.43 -10.83
CA ARG A 204 -12.22 -2.09 -12.04
C ARG A 204 -12.19 -1.09 -13.20
N ALA A 205 -12.09 -1.59 -14.44
CA ALA A 205 -11.94 -0.76 -15.64
C ALA A 205 -13.09 0.25 -15.86
N ASP A 206 -14.24 0.01 -15.23
CA ASP A 206 -15.45 0.83 -15.29
C ASP A 206 -15.60 1.80 -14.10
N MET A 207 -14.64 1.84 -13.16
CA MET A 207 -14.68 2.80 -12.06
C MET A 207 -14.27 4.21 -12.52
N PRO A 208 -15.12 5.25 -12.34
CA PRO A 208 -14.78 6.63 -12.69
C PRO A 208 -13.65 7.24 -11.86
N VAL A 209 -13.50 6.83 -10.60
CA VAL A 209 -12.48 7.30 -9.65
C VAL A 209 -12.05 6.15 -8.76
N GLY A 210 -10.86 6.24 -8.17
CA GLY A 210 -10.35 5.19 -7.30
C GLY A 210 -10.85 5.23 -5.87
N ASN A 211 -10.85 4.08 -5.19
CA ASN A 211 -11.30 4.02 -3.79
C ASN A 211 -10.46 4.91 -2.86
N TYR A 212 -9.17 5.13 -3.16
CA TYR A 212 -8.33 6.07 -2.40
C TYR A 212 -8.75 7.54 -2.54
N GLU A 213 -9.54 7.90 -3.57
CA GLU A 213 -10.06 9.28 -3.73
C GLU A 213 -11.11 9.62 -2.67
N MET A 214 -11.65 8.61 -1.97
CA MET A 214 -12.59 8.80 -0.86
C MET A 214 -12.08 9.82 0.17
N TRP A 215 -10.78 9.77 0.49
CA TRP A 215 -10.17 10.64 1.51
C TRP A 215 -10.32 12.12 1.14
N GLU A 216 -10.01 12.49 -0.09
CA GLU A 216 -10.16 13.87 -0.57
C GLU A 216 -11.64 14.24 -0.72
N LEU A 217 -12.43 13.40 -1.39
CA LEU A 217 -13.84 13.66 -1.68
C LEU A 217 -14.70 13.81 -0.41
N ALA A 218 -14.37 13.06 0.65
CA ALA A 218 -15.04 13.13 1.94
C ALA A 218 -14.37 14.12 2.92
N ASN A 219 -13.29 14.80 2.50
CA ASN A 219 -12.50 15.71 3.33
C ASN A 219 -12.05 15.05 4.66
N LEU A 220 -11.45 13.87 4.55
CA LEU A 220 -10.95 13.05 5.65
C LEU A 220 -9.42 13.02 5.67
N THR A 221 -8.87 12.74 6.85
CA THR A 221 -7.43 12.47 7.04
C THR A 221 -7.21 11.18 7.82
N LEU A 222 -6.05 10.54 7.64
CA LEU A 222 -5.69 9.31 8.35
C LEU A 222 -5.71 9.50 9.88
N ASP A 223 -5.25 10.66 10.37
CA ASP A 223 -5.22 11.00 11.80
C ASP A 223 -6.60 10.96 12.47
N GLN A 224 -7.67 11.33 11.76
CA GLN A 224 -9.04 11.25 12.28
C GLN A 224 -9.45 9.82 12.66
N PHE A 225 -8.78 8.84 12.06
CA PHE A 225 -9.00 7.42 12.27
C PHE A 225 -7.85 6.75 13.04
N ASP A 226 -6.85 7.49 13.53
CA ASP A 226 -5.65 6.91 14.18
C ASP A 226 -4.95 5.87 13.26
N LEU A 227 -4.82 6.24 11.98
CA LEU A 227 -4.11 5.48 10.97
C LEU A 227 -2.78 6.17 10.65
N GLU A 228 -1.74 5.37 10.46
CA GLU A 228 -0.37 5.84 10.28
C GLU A 228 0.06 5.84 8.80
N ALA A 229 -0.55 4.99 7.98
CA ALA A 229 -0.28 4.96 6.54
C ALA A 229 -1.45 4.44 5.73
N GLU A 230 -1.57 4.97 4.51
CA GLU A 230 -2.32 4.35 3.42
C GLU A 230 -1.37 4.11 2.23
N CYS A 231 -1.51 2.97 1.55
CA CYS A 231 -0.57 2.57 0.51
C CYS A 231 -0.44 3.58 -0.64
N TYR A 232 -1.54 4.12 -1.14
CA TYR A 232 -1.57 5.07 -2.27
C TYR A 232 -1.28 6.52 -1.85
N LEU A 233 -1.75 6.94 -0.68
CA LEU A 233 -1.65 8.32 -0.20
C LEU A 233 -0.37 8.61 0.58
N THR A 234 0.20 7.61 1.24
CA THR A 234 1.37 7.77 2.11
C THR A 234 2.58 7.02 1.56
N ALA A 235 2.47 5.69 1.43
CA ALA A 235 3.63 4.85 1.13
C ALA A 235 4.14 5.07 -0.31
N LEU A 236 3.27 5.04 -1.31
CA LEU A 236 3.66 5.21 -2.72
C LEU A 236 4.31 6.56 -3.03
N PRO A 237 3.83 7.71 -2.52
CA PRO A 237 4.54 8.98 -2.65
C PRO A 237 5.97 8.93 -2.10
N ILE A 238 6.18 8.31 -0.94
CA ILE A 238 7.52 8.16 -0.35
C ILE A 238 8.37 7.25 -1.23
N VAL A 239 7.88 6.09 -1.67
CA VAL A 239 8.58 5.19 -2.61
C VAL A 239 9.03 5.95 -3.87
N ARG A 240 8.16 6.79 -4.43
CA ARG A 240 8.44 7.55 -5.66
C ARG A 240 9.50 8.64 -5.49
N SER A 241 9.88 9.00 -4.26
CA SER A 241 11.01 9.87 -4.00
C SER A 241 12.37 9.16 -4.13
N TYR A 242 12.37 7.82 -4.19
CA TYR A 242 13.57 6.99 -4.33
C TYR A 242 13.68 6.39 -5.74
N GLU A 243 14.87 5.92 -6.10
CA GLU A 243 15.01 4.99 -7.23
C GLU A 243 14.34 3.67 -6.84
N HIS A 244 13.35 3.24 -7.61
CA HIS A 244 12.48 2.16 -7.17
C HIS A 244 12.00 1.25 -8.30
N TYR A 245 11.60 0.04 -7.90
CA TYR A 245 10.74 -0.83 -8.68
C TYR A 245 9.40 -1.05 -7.99
N TYR A 246 8.34 -1.19 -8.78
CA TYR A 246 7.02 -1.58 -8.32
C TYR A 246 6.57 -2.80 -9.12
N PHE A 247 6.30 -3.90 -8.44
CA PHE A 247 5.87 -5.15 -9.05
C PHE A 247 4.60 -5.66 -8.39
N ALA A 248 3.68 -6.15 -9.20
CA ALA A 248 2.41 -6.71 -8.74
C ALA A 248 1.94 -7.82 -9.67
N ASP A 249 1.40 -8.89 -9.11
CA ASP A 249 0.79 -10.02 -9.85
C ASP A 249 -0.67 -9.77 -10.24
N ASN A 250 -1.13 -8.51 -10.17
CA ASN A 250 -2.48 -8.07 -10.53
C ASN A 250 -3.01 -8.76 -11.78
N MET A 251 -4.26 -9.22 -11.70
CA MET A 251 -4.96 -9.91 -12.78
C MET A 251 -4.26 -11.21 -13.22
N GLY A 252 -3.60 -11.91 -12.28
CA GLY A 252 -2.94 -13.20 -12.53
C GLY A 252 -1.76 -13.09 -13.48
N ARG A 253 -1.06 -11.94 -13.48
CA ARG A 253 0.14 -11.77 -14.32
C ARG A 253 1.34 -12.42 -13.65
N PRO A 254 1.97 -13.43 -14.26
CA PRO A 254 3.10 -14.12 -13.64
C PRO A 254 4.25 -13.15 -13.41
N GLN A 255 4.91 -13.28 -12.27
CA GLN A 255 6.02 -12.44 -11.87
C GLN A 255 7.24 -13.28 -11.56
N ARG A 256 8.39 -12.85 -12.07
CA ARG A 256 9.68 -13.47 -11.73
C ARG A 256 10.29 -12.71 -10.55
N TRP A 257 9.64 -12.80 -9.39
CA TRP A 257 9.97 -12.06 -8.17
C TRP A 257 11.48 -12.09 -7.85
N ILE A 258 12.08 -13.28 -7.90
CA ILE A 258 13.51 -13.49 -7.61
C ILE A 258 14.40 -12.70 -8.57
N ASP A 259 14.13 -12.77 -9.87
CA ASP A 259 14.92 -12.06 -10.88
C ASP A 259 14.77 -10.55 -10.75
N GLN A 260 13.55 -10.10 -10.41
CA GLN A 260 13.21 -8.71 -10.22
C GLN A 260 13.97 -8.10 -9.04
N VAL A 261 13.93 -8.73 -7.86
CA VAL A 261 14.63 -8.21 -6.67
C VAL A 261 16.15 -8.32 -6.78
N ARG A 262 16.68 -9.26 -7.57
CA ARG A 262 18.12 -9.39 -7.79
C ARG A 262 18.70 -8.24 -8.61
N ARG A 263 17.92 -7.67 -9.52
CA ARG A 263 18.32 -6.53 -10.38
C ARG A 263 18.43 -5.21 -9.62
N ALA A 264 17.68 -5.04 -8.53
CA ALA A 264 17.72 -3.83 -7.71
C ALA A 264 19.10 -3.64 -7.06
N GLN A 265 19.64 -2.42 -7.13
CA GLN A 265 20.93 -2.06 -6.56
C GLN A 265 20.76 -1.55 -5.11
N PRO A 266 21.79 -1.66 -4.25
CA PRO A 266 21.77 -1.00 -2.94
C PRO A 266 21.38 0.48 -3.04
N GLY A 267 20.59 0.97 -2.07
CA GLY A 267 20.01 2.31 -2.11
C GLY A 267 18.76 2.43 -2.99
N MET A 268 18.18 1.31 -3.44
CA MET A 268 16.88 1.28 -4.11
C MET A 268 15.76 0.74 -3.21
N VAL A 269 14.52 1.09 -3.54
CA VAL A 269 13.30 0.52 -2.96
C VAL A 269 12.65 -0.46 -3.96
N VAL A 270 12.19 -1.61 -3.49
CA VAL A 270 11.35 -2.53 -4.26
C VAL A 270 10.03 -2.71 -3.55
N TYR A 271 8.93 -2.29 -4.19
CA TYR A 271 7.58 -2.50 -3.70
C TYR A 271 6.99 -3.75 -4.36
N VAL A 272 6.65 -4.76 -3.55
CA VAL A 272 6.11 -6.04 -4.00
C VAL A 272 4.68 -6.17 -3.49
N LEU A 273 3.73 -6.33 -4.41
CA LEU A 273 2.34 -6.65 -4.13
C LEU A 273 2.02 -8.07 -4.62
N ILE A 274 1.63 -8.95 -3.70
CA ILE A 274 1.23 -10.33 -3.97
C ILE A 274 -0.25 -10.51 -3.64
N HIS A 275 -1.01 -11.18 -4.51
CA HIS A 275 -2.38 -11.59 -4.23
C HIS A 275 -2.41 -13.09 -3.94
N PRO A 276 -2.69 -13.53 -2.69
CA PRO A 276 -2.65 -14.95 -2.32
C PRO A 276 -3.51 -15.86 -3.19
N CYS A 277 -4.63 -15.36 -3.70
CA CYS A 277 -5.59 -16.12 -4.50
C CYS A 277 -5.04 -16.65 -5.82
N TYR A 278 -3.89 -16.15 -6.30
CA TYR A 278 -3.24 -16.68 -7.49
C TYR A 278 -2.29 -17.83 -7.21
N TYR A 279 -1.94 -18.10 -5.96
CA TYR A 279 -0.93 -19.10 -5.63
C TYR A 279 -1.54 -20.43 -5.21
N HIS A 280 -0.91 -21.51 -5.65
CA HIS A 280 -1.32 -22.87 -5.32
C HIS A 280 -0.20 -23.67 -4.66
N GLY A 281 -0.58 -24.64 -3.83
CA GLY A 281 0.32 -25.55 -3.13
C GLY A 281 0.13 -26.99 -3.55
#